data_AF-E6Z461-F1
#
_entry.id   AF-E6Z461-F1
#
_cell.length_a   1.000
_cell.length_b   1.000
_cell.length_c   1.000
_cell.angle_alpha   90.00
_cell.angle_beta   90.00
_cell.angle_gamma   90.00
#
_symmetry.space_group_name_H-M   'P 1'
#
loop_
_entity.id
_entity.type
_entity.pdbx_description
1 polymer ?
#
loop_
_entity_poly.entity_id
_entity_poly.type
_entity_poly.pdbx_seq_one_letter_code
_entity_poly.pdbx_strand_id
1 'polypeptide(L)'
;LDFYHFSTTHSAYVDILAQRGKRGTLGVLTSEDEPEAQGSFNFHYGHAVNFSILRQSLFSRPLCLEQDALDAVRERVGPVRAKWMLRQRNLTIYPNLQIIDINSAQIRTWRPLSASKTEMTSHCLGIVGERPAARRFRIRG
;
A
#
# COMPACT_ATOMS: atom_id res chain seq x y z
N LEU A 1 3.33 -11.38 -10.38
CA LEU A 1 2.48 -10.79 -9.33
C LEU A 1 1.04 -11.23 -9.58
N ASP A 2 0.27 -11.51 -8.53
CA ASP A 2 -1.10 -12.03 -8.64
C ASP A 2 -2.09 -11.06 -7.98
N PHE A 3 -2.95 -10.44 -8.78
CA PHE A 3 -4.06 -9.62 -8.29
C PHE A 3 -5.37 -10.40 -8.19
N TYR A 4 -5.56 -11.41 -9.04
CA TYR A 4 -6.80 -12.16 -9.19
C TYR A 4 -7.19 -12.89 -7.90
N HIS A 5 -6.20 -13.29 -7.09
CA HIS A 5 -6.47 -13.96 -5.81
C HIS A 5 -7.19 -13.08 -4.78
N PHE A 6 -7.20 -11.74 -4.94
CA PHE A 6 -7.66 -10.84 -3.88
C PHE A 6 -9.11 -11.12 -3.46
N SER A 7 -10.03 -11.17 -4.43
CA SER A 7 -11.47 -11.35 -4.15
C SER A 7 -11.82 -12.74 -3.64
N THR A 8 -11.10 -13.77 -4.09
CA THR A 8 -11.39 -15.18 -3.75
C THR A 8 -10.73 -15.61 -2.45
N THR A 9 -9.47 -15.19 -2.22
CA THR A 9 -8.68 -15.61 -1.04
C THR A 9 -8.95 -14.73 0.17
N HIS A 10 -9.31 -13.45 -0.04
CA HIS A 10 -9.55 -12.48 1.04
C HIS A 10 -11.03 -12.11 1.21
N SER A 11 -11.97 -12.98 0.82
CA SER A 11 -13.42 -12.72 0.90
C SER A 11 -13.88 -12.31 2.32
N ALA A 12 -13.44 -13.06 3.34
CA ALA A 12 -13.75 -12.73 4.73
C ALA A 12 -13.19 -11.35 5.16
N TYR A 13 -12.06 -10.93 4.61
CA TYR A 13 -11.50 -9.60 4.87
C TYR A 13 -12.35 -8.51 4.21
N VAL A 14 -12.79 -8.72 2.98
CA VAL A 14 -13.71 -7.81 2.27
C VAL A 14 -15.01 -7.62 3.07
N ASP A 15 -15.56 -8.70 3.64
CA ASP A 15 -16.75 -8.63 4.48
C ASP A 15 -16.53 -7.79 5.74
N ILE A 16 -15.37 -7.95 6.40
CA ILE A 16 -15.00 -7.14 7.57
C ILE A 16 -14.89 -5.66 7.19
N LEU A 17 -14.29 -5.33 6.04
CA LEU A 17 -14.21 -3.94 5.57
C LEU A 17 -15.60 -3.37 5.30
N ALA A 18 -16.50 -4.14 4.67
CA ALA A 18 -17.87 -3.72 4.42
C ALA A 18 -18.61 -3.45 5.75
N GLN A 19 -18.41 -4.28 6.77
CA GLN A 19 -18.97 -4.05 8.10
C GLN A 19 -18.39 -2.82 8.79
N ARG A 20 -17.08 -2.57 8.68
CA ARG A 20 -16.45 -1.36 9.22
C ARG A 20 -16.94 -0.09 8.51
N GLY A 21 -17.13 -0.15 7.20
CA GLY A 21 -17.74 0.93 6.41
C GLY A 21 -19.15 1.27 6.92
N LYS A 22 -20.00 0.26 7.16
CA LYS A 22 -21.35 0.45 7.74
C LYS A 22 -21.32 1.08 9.14
N ARG A 23 -20.28 0.83 9.93
CA ARG A 23 -20.10 1.38 11.28
C ARG A 23 -19.46 2.77 11.30
N GLY A 24 -19.10 3.33 10.14
CA GLY A 24 -18.44 4.64 10.04
C GLY A 24 -17.03 4.67 10.63
N THR A 25 -16.38 3.51 10.81
CA THR A 25 -15.03 3.42 11.38
C THR A 25 -13.92 3.42 10.33
N LEU A 26 -14.28 3.54 9.04
CA LEU A 26 -13.32 3.74 7.96
C LEU A 26 -13.03 5.23 7.77
N GLY A 27 -11.76 5.61 7.91
CA GLY A 27 -11.30 6.95 7.54
C GLY A 27 -11.14 7.07 6.03
N VAL A 28 -12.15 7.59 5.34
CA VAL A 28 -12.04 7.98 3.91
C VAL A 28 -11.41 9.36 3.85
N LEU A 29 -10.21 9.48 3.25
CA LEU A 29 -9.44 10.73 3.35
C LEU A 29 -8.88 11.28 2.04
N THR A 30 -8.80 10.51 0.95
CA THR A 30 -8.30 11.04 -0.34
C THR A 30 -9.17 10.60 -1.49
N SER A 31 -9.61 11.58 -2.30
CA SER A 31 -10.23 11.37 -3.61
C SER A 31 -9.19 11.55 -4.72
N GLU A 32 -9.14 10.62 -5.67
CA GLU A 32 -8.42 10.78 -6.93
C GLU A 32 -9.40 11.22 -8.04
N ASP A 33 -9.01 12.20 -8.84
CA ASP A 33 -9.81 12.66 -10.00
C ASP A 33 -9.77 11.66 -11.18
N GLU A 34 -8.76 10.79 -11.19
CA GLU A 34 -8.62 9.76 -12.21
C GLU A 34 -9.65 8.63 -12.04
N PRO A 35 -10.07 8.00 -13.15
CA PRO A 35 -10.92 6.82 -13.08
C PRO A 35 -10.21 5.71 -12.30
N GLU A 36 -11.00 4.91 -11.59
CA GLU A 36 -10.48 3.70 -10.97
C GLU A 36 -9.86 2.82 -12.04
N ALA A 37 -8.64 2.40 -11.78
CA ALA A 37 -7.88 1.59 -12.72
C ALA A 37 -6.91 0.71 -11.95
N GLN A 38 -6.56 -0.40 -12.57
CA GLN A 38 -5.57 -1.32 -12.03
C GLN A 38 -4.72 -1.80 -13.19
N GLY A 39 -3.47 -2.11 -12.90
CA GLY A 39 -2.57 -2.57 -13.93
C GLY A 39 -1.27 -3.10 -13.37
N SER A 40 -0.43 -3.54 -14.29
CA SER A 40 0.90 -4.01 -13.98
C SER A 40 1.92 -3.48 -14.98
N PHE A 41 3.14 -3.28 -14.51
CA PHE A 41 4.30 -3.07 -15.35
C PHE A 41 5.31 -4.18 -15.07
N ASN A 42 5.88 -4.73 -16.13
CA ASN A 42 7.03 -5.62 -16.05
C ASN A 42 8.27 -4.83 -16.47
N PHE A 43 9.36 -5.04 -15.75
CA PHE A 43 10.65 -4.43 -16.04
C PHE A 43 11.67 -5.52 -16.39
N HIS A 44 12.83 -5.10 -16.86
CA HIS A 44 13.95 -6.01 -17.09
C HIS A 44 14.33 -6.77 -15.82
N TYR A 45 14.99 -7.92 -16.00
CA TYR A 45 15.50 -8.75 -14.90
C TYR A 45 14.44 -9.25 -13.92
N GLY A 46 13.19 -9.38 -14.36
CA GLY A 46 12.12 -10.03 -13.59
C GLY A 46 11.47 -9.15 -12.52
N HIS A 47 11.78 -7.85 -12.46
CA HIS A 47 11.07 -6.93 -11.57
C HIS A 47 9.67 -6.62 -12.15
N ALA A 48 8.70 -6.44 -11.27
CA ALA A 48 7.34 -6.11 -11.69
C ALA A 48 6.63 -5.31 -10.60
N VAL A 49 5.68 -4.46 -10.99
CA VAL A 49 4.80 -3.75 -10.06
C VAL A 49 3.36 -3.91 -10.49
N ASN A 50 2.48 -4.18 -9.52
CA ASN A 50 1.04 -4.03 -9.66
C ASN A 50 0.64 -2.72 -8.98
N PHE A 51 -0.31 -2.00 -9.57
CA PHE A 51 -0.85 -0.79 -8.99
C PHE A 51 -2.37 -0.75 -9.08
N SER A 52 -2.98 -0.02 -8.16
CA SER A 52 -4.40 0.33 -8.19
C SER A 52 -4.58 1.82 -7.91
N ILE A 53 -5.49 2.42 -8.68
CA ILE A 53 -6.07 3.74 -8.48
C ILE A 53 -7.45 3.50 -7.89
N LEU A 54 -7.64 3.94 -6.65
CA LEU A 54 -8.93 3.92 -5.98
C LEU A 54 -9.44 5.34 -5.92
N ARG A 55 -10.68 5.57 -6.37
CA ARG A 55 -11.27 6.91 -6.34
C ARG A 55 -11.55 7.33 -4.90
N GLN A 56 -11.85 6.38 -4.02
CA GLN A 56 -11.92 6.57 -2.59
C GLN A 56 -11.00 5.56 -1.91
N SER A 57 -9.93 6.04 -1.28
CA SER A 57 -9.10 5.12 -0.50
C SER A 57 -9.84 4.73 0.78
N LEU A 58 -10.16 3.45 0.91
CA LEU A 58 -10.69 2.84 2.13
C LEU A 58 -9.65 2.78 3.26
N PHE A 59 -8.39 3.02 2.93
CA PHE A 59 -7.25 2.95 3.82
C PHE A 59 -6.51 4.28 3.76
N SER A 60 -6.65 5.06 4.82
CA SER A 60 -5.92 6.30 4.91
C SER A 60 -4.43 6.03 5.13
N ARG A 61 -3.58 6.75 4.40
CA ARG A 61 -2.15 6.80 4.68
C ARG A 61 -1.94 7.84 5.77
N PRO A 62 -1.09 7.58 6.78
CA PRO A 62 -0.76 8.58 7.79
C PRO A 62 -0.27 9.90 7.20
N LEU A 63 0.42 9.85 6.05
CA LEU A 63 0.85 11.04 5.29
C LEU A 63 -0.33 11.94 4.86
N CYS A 64 -1.51 11.36 4.60
CA CYS A 64 -2.71 12.11 4.20
C CYS A 64 -3.42 12.78 5.39
N LEU A 65 -3.00 12.50 6.64
CA LEU A 65 -3.51 13.20 7.81
C LEU A 65 -2.80 14.55 8.04
N GLU A 66 -1.69 14.77 7.36
CA GLU A 66 -0.81 15.93 7.57
C GLU A 66 -0.63 16.68 6.24
N GLN A 67 -1.53 17.62 5.96
CA GLN A 67 -1.52 18.38 4.69
C GLN A 67 -0.18 19.08 4.44
N ASP A 68 0.41 19.71 5.46
CA ASP A 68 1.73 20.35 5.34
C ASP A 68 2.82 19.35 4.92
N ALA A 69 2.77 18.11 5.45
CA ALA A 69 3.74 17.07 5.12
C ALA A 69 3.54 16.57 3.68
N LEU A 70 2.29 16.46 3.24
CA LEU A 70 1.96 16.10 1.87
C LEU A 70 2.40 17.19 0.88
N ASP A 71 2.20 18.46 1.20
CA ASP A 71 2.61 19.58 0.36
C ASP A 71 4.13 19.70 0.28
N ALA A 72 4.84 19.52 1.40
CA ALA A 72 6.31 19.43 1.40
C ALA A 72 6.84 18.26 0.54
N VAL A 73 6.14 17.11 0.54
CA VAL A 73 6.46 15.99 -0.35
C VAL A 73 6.23 16.38 -1.81
N ARG A 74 5.08 16.99 -2.14
CA ARG A 74 4.76 17.44 -3.50
C ARG A 74 5.78 18.43 -4.03
N GLU A 75 6.19 19.40 -3.22
CA GLU A 75 7.24 20.36 -3.57
C GLU A 75 8.57 19.64 -3.85
N ARG A 76 8.96 18.71 -2.99
CA ARG A 76 10.24 18.01 -3.09
C ARG A 76 10.34 17.04 -4.28
N VAL A 77 9.28 16.29 -4.58
CA VAL A 77 9.35 15.21 -5.59
C VAL A 77 8.60 15.53 -6.88
N GLY A 78 7.84 16.62 -6.91
CA GLY A 78 6.96 17.00 -8.00
C GLY A 78 5.64 16.19 -8.02
N PRO A 79 4.66 16.67 -8.80
CA PRO A 79 3.29 16.15 -8.76
C PRO A 79 3.18 14.69 -9.21
N VAL A 80 3.96 14.28 -10.22
CA VAL A 80 3.88 12.91 -10.77
C VAL A 80 4.36 11.87 -9.77
N ARG A 81 5.50 12.11 -9.12
CA ARG A 81 6.04 11.18 -8.12
C ARG A 81 5.16 11.17 -6.87
N ALA A 82 4.70 12.34 -6.42
CA ALA A 82 3.78 12.42 -5.29
C ALA A 82 2.49 11.63 -5.56
N LYS A 83 1.92 11.74 -6.76
CA LYS A 83 0.77 10.93 -7.18
C LYS A 83 1.04 9.43 -7.04
N TRP A 84 2.15 8.95 -7.58
CA TRP A 84 2.50 7.54 -7.46
C TRP A 84 2.78 7.12 -6.02
N MET A 85 3.33 7.99 -5.16
CA MET A 85 3.55 7.71 -3.73
C MET A 85 2.25 7.44 -2.96
N LEU A 86 1.12 8.00 -3.40
CA LEU A 86 -0.17 7.82 -2.76
C LEU A 86 -0.93 6.58 -3.28
N ARG A 87 -0.61 6.10 -4.49
CA ARG A 87 -1.25 4.92 -5.09
C ARG A 87 -0.89 3.63 -4.36
N GLN A 88 -1.84 2.72 -4.34
CA GLN A 88 -1.62 1.37 -3.86
C GLN A 88 -0.72 0.63 -4.83
N ARG A 89 0.35 0.01 -4.33
CA ARG A 89 1.35 -0.66 -5.15
C ARG A 89 1.87 -1.93 -4.47
N ASN A 90 2.15 -2.94 -5.28
CA ASN A 90 2.89 -4.13 -4.87
C ASN A 90 4.04 -4.32 -5.86
N LEU A 91 5.25 -3.99 -5.43
CA LEU A 91 6.47 -4.07 -6.21
C LEU A 91 7.25 -5.32 -5.81
N THR A 92 7.56 -6.17 -6.78
CA THR A 92 8.51 -7.25 -6.64
C THR A 92 9.82 -6.86 -7.30
N ILE A 93 10.88 -6.87 -6.50
CA ILE A 93 12.25 -6.77 -6.96
C ILE A 93 12.83 -8.19 -6.93
N TYR A 94 12.99 -8.78 -8.12
CA TYR A 94 13.70 -10.04 -8.28
C TYR A 94 15.08 -10.03 -7.59
N PRO A 95 15.48 -11.14 -6.93
CA PRO A 95 14.79 -12.42 -6.89
C PRO A 95 13.70 -12.52 -5.81
N ASN A 96 13.84 -11.78 -4.71
CA ASN A 96 13.18 -12.18 -3.47
C ASN A 96 12.79 -11.04 -2.53
N LEU A 97 12.64 -9.82 -3.05
CA LEU A 97 12.19 -8.66 -2.29
C LEU A 97 10.82 -8.22 -2.79
N GLN A 98 9.90 -7.94 -1.87
CA GLN A 98 8.60 -7.37 -2.16
C GLN A 98 8.34 -6.15 -1.28
N ILE A 99 7.93 -5.06 -1.90
CA ILE A 99 7.48 -3.84 -1.24
C ILE A 99 5.97 -3.74 -1.48
N ILE A 100 5.21 -3.86 -0.40
CA ILE A 100 3.75 -3.76 -0.42
C ILE A 100 3.37 -2.43 0.20
N ASP A 101 2.68 -1.60 -0.55
CA ASP A 101 2.30 -0.27 -0.15
C ASP A 101 0.82 -0.05 -0.45
N ILE A 102 -0.05 -0.59 0.40
CA ILE A 102 -1.52 -0.58 0.24
C ILE A 102 -2.16 0.17 1.42
N ASN A 103 -2.10 -0.42 2.63
CA ASN A 103 -2.59 0.18 3.88
C ASN A 103 -1.44 0.64 4.77
N SER A 104 -0.46 -0.25 4.91
CA SER A 104 0.81 0.00 5.56
C SER A 104 1.91 -0.34 4.58
N ALA A 105 2.98 0.44 4.61
CA ALA A 105 4.18 0.12 3.86
C ALA A 105 4.87 -1.07 4.54
N GLN A 106 5.03 -2.16 3.79
CA GLN A 106 5.66 -3.38 4.25
C GLN A 106 6.79 -3.77 3.32
N ILE A 107 7.88 -4.24 3.91
CA ILE A 107 8.98 -4.88 3.18
C ILE A 107 8.96 -6.35 3.55
N ARG A 108 8.94 -7.21 2.52
CA ARG A 108 8.97 -8.66 2.65
C ARG A 108 10.15 -9.23 1.89
N THR A 109 10.84 -10.17 2.51
CA THR A 109 11.85 -10.98 1.85
C THR A 109 11.54 -12.46 2.04
N TRP A 110 11.91 -13.27 1.05
CA TRP A 110 11.74 -14.71 1.07
C TRP A 110 13.08 -15.39 0.84
N ARG A 111 13.55 -16.15 1.82
CA ARG A 111 14.80 -16.91 1.75
C ARG A 111 14.48 -18.39 1.54
N PRO A 112 14.80 -18.98 0.36
CA PRO A 112 14.60 -20.40 0.16
C PRO A 112 15.56 -21.18 1.07
N LEU A 113 15.04 -22.17 1.80
CA LEU A 113 15.81 -23.07 2.66
C LEU A 113 15.93 -24.46 2.03
N SER A 114 14.88 -24.91 1.35
CA SER A 114 14.84 -26.13 0.53
C SER A 114 13.73 -25.99 -0.52
N ALA A 115 13.59 -26.97 -1.43
CA ALA A 115 12.55 -26.94 -2.46
C ALA A 115 11.11 -26.80 -1.93
N SER A 116 10.86 -27.24 -0.68
CA SER A 116 9.55 -27.18 -0.02
C SER A 116 9.50 -26.27 1.20
N LYS A 117 10.55 -25.47 1.46
CA LYS A 117 10.65 -24.63 2.66
C LYS A 117 11.26 -23.27 2.35
N THR A 118 10.52 -22.22 2.70
CA THR A 118 10.95 -20.83 2.57
C THR A 118 10.75 -20.10 3.89
N GLU A 119 11.77 -19.37 4.31
CA GLU A 119 11.66 -18.43 5.42
C GLU A 119 11.18 -17.08 4.89
N MET A 120 10.12 -16.54 5.47
CA MET A 120 9.57 -15.25 5.09
C MET A 120 9.79 -14.26 6.22
N THR A 121 10.44 -13.14 5.92
CA THR A 121 10.61 -12.04 6.86
C THR A 121 9.79 -10.85 6.39
N SER A 122 8.96 -10.29 7.27
CA SER A 122 8.10 -9.14 6.96
C SER A 122 8.30 -8.03 7.99
N HIS A 123 8.56 -6.82 7.50
CA HIS A 123 8.70 -5.61 8.31
C HIS A 123 7.60 -4.62 7.95
N CYS A 124 7.00 -3.98 8.96
CA CYS A 124 6.14 -2.82 8.77
C CYS A 124 7.00 -1.56 8.91
N LEU A 125 6.96 -0.69 7.91
CA LEU A 125 7.70 0.55 7.89
C LEU A 125 6.92 1.67 8.60
N GLY A 126 7.68 2.54 9.28
CA GLY A 126 7.19 3.82 9.79
C GLY A 126 7.93 4.99 9.16
N ILE A 127 7.25 6.13 9.06
CA ILE A 127 7.87 7.35 8.55
C ILE A 127 8.69 7.98 9.69
N VAL A 128 9.95 8.28 9.41
CA VAL A 128 10.83 8.98 10.35
C VAL A 128 10.28 10.39 10.58
N GLY A 129 10.10 10.77 11.84
CA GLY A 129 9.56 12.09 12.20
C GLY A 129 8.03 12.22 12.10
N GLU A 130 7.28 11.14 11.87
CA GLU A 130 5.82 11.20 11.88
C GLU A 130 5.28 11.65 13.25
N ARG A 131 4.21 12.47 13.26
CA ARG A 131 3.62 12.94 14.51
C ARG A 131 3.01 11.77 15.28
N PRO A 132 2.90 11.83 16.62
CA PRO A 132 2.33 10.74 17.42
C PRO A 132 0.92 10.30 17.00
N ALA A 133 0.08 11.21 16.48
CA ALA A 133 -1.25 10.89 15.98
C ALA A 133 -1.20 10.04 14.69
N ALA A 134 -0.36 10.43 13.72
CA ALA A 134 -0.12 9.68 12.49
C ALA A 134 0.47 8.29 12.78
N ARG A 135 1.42 8.19 13.73
CA ARG A 135 1.97 6.91 14.19
C ARG A 135 0.91 5.99 14.79
N ARG A 136 0.06 6.52 15.68
CA ARG A 136 -1.03 5.74 16.30
C ARG A 136 -2.00 5.24 15.23
N PHE A 137 -2.34 6.11 14.29
CA PHE A 137 -3.20 5.76 13.16
C PHE A 137 -2.58 4.64 12.30
N ARG A 138 -1.29 4.72 11.95
CA ARG A 138 -0.60 3.67 11.19
C ARG A 138 -0.61 2.31 11.88
N ILE A 139 -0.50 2.27 13.20
CA ILE A 139 -0.39 1.04 13.98
C ILE A 139 -1.77 0.44 14.30
N ARG A 140 -2.80 1.27 14.50
CA ARG A 140 -4.09 0.86 15.07
C ARG A 140 -5.33 1.22 14.24
N GLY A 141 -5.17 1.95 13.14
CA GLY A 141 -6.25 2.42 12.26
C GLY A 141 -6.87 1.33 11.39
#